data_AF-A0A8J5CHL6-F1
#
_entry.id   AF-A0A8J5CHL6-F1
#
_cell.length_a   1.000
_cell.length_b   1.000
_cell.length_c   1.000
_cell.angle_alpha   90.00
_cell.angle_beta   90.00
_cell.angle_gamma   90.00
#
_symmetry.space_group_name_H-M   'P 1'
#
loop_
_entity.id
_entity.type
_entity.pdbx_description
1 polymer ?
#
loop_
_entity_poly.entity_id
_entity_poly.type
_entity_poly.pdbx_seq_one_letter_code
_entity_poly.pdbx_strand_id
1 'polypeptide(L)'
;MYVTQQILPSDDPFDAADFDAVAYINARFPAEQSLHHIDDVLEEMRLRATATDTQIRDVVRSLASADQDGRTSLLHAQEAIAELFSRFQDIKGITRPISHRESPGMWGSGVERQPQMMPGALNV
;
A
#
# COMPACT_ATOMS: atom_id res chain seq x y z
N MET A 1 -11.45 -2.04 -0.98
CA MET A 1 -12.36 -3.18 -0.71
C MET A 1 -12.68 -3.12 0.77
N TYR A 2 -13.87 -2.63 1.14
CA TYR A 2 -14.28 -2.60 2.54
C TYR A 2 -14.62 -4.03 2.95
N VAL A 3 -13.75 -4.65 3.75
CA VAL A 3 -14.06 -5.91 4.40
C VAL A 3 -15.06 -5.56 5.50
N THR A 4 -16.35 -5.70 5.21
CA THR A 4 -17.36 -5.89 6.25
C THR A 4 -17.09 -7.27 6.83
N GLN A 5 -16.08 -7.36 7.71
CA GLN A 5 -15.92 -8.47 8.63
C GLN A 5 -17.32 -8.73 9.18
N GLN A 6 -17.86 -9.89 8.82
CA GLN A 6 -19.17 -10.33 9.19
C GLN A 6 -19.31 -10.11 10.70
N ILE A 7 -20.17 -9.15 11.08
CA ILE A 7 -20.45 -8.86 12.48
C ILE A 7 -21.30 -10.04 12.94
N LEU A 8 -20.63 -11.14 13.29
CA LEU A 8 -21.28 -12.25 13.94
C LEU A 8 -21.85 -11.70 15.24
N PRO A 9 -23.15 -11.86 15.52
CA PRO A 9 -23.67 -11.52 16.82
C PRO A 9 -22.84 -12.27 17.85
N SER A 10 -22.31 -11.55 18.84
CA SER A 10 -21.59 -12.19 19.93
C SER A 10 -22.60 -12.92 20.79
N ASP A 11 -22.35 -14.21 21.03
CA ASP A 11 -23.12 -15.01 21.98
C ASP A 11 -22.66 -14.77 23.43
N ASP A 12 -21.67 -13.88 23.65
CA ASP A 12 -21.24 -13.50 25.00
C ASP A 12 -22.31 -12.57 25.63
N PRO A 13 -22.92 -12.95 26.77
CA PRO A 13 -23.89 -12.10 27.45
C PRO A 13 -23.31 -10.73 27.83
N PHE A 14 -21.99 -10.59 27.99
CA PHE A 14 -21.36 -9.29 28.25
C PHE A 14 -21.34 -8.34 27.05
N ASP A 15 -21.53 -8.86 25.84
CA ASP A 15 -21.58 -8.08 24.61
C ASP A 15 -23.02 -7.63 24.26
N ALA A 16 -24.02 -8.09 25.03
CA ALA A 16 -25.41 -7.69 24.85
C ALA A 16 -25.61 -6.21 25.24
N ALA A 17 -26.28 -5.44 24.37
CA ALA A 17 -26.54 -4.02 24.60
C ALA A 17 -27.43 -3.77 25.83
N ASP A 18 -28.22 -4.76 26.22
CA ASP A 18 -29.17 -4.77 27.34
C ASP A 18 -28.73 -5.70 28.48
N PHE A 19 -27.42 -5.93 28.63
CA PHE A 19 -26.88 -6.80 29.68
C PHE A 19 -27.44 -6.44 31.08
N ASP A 20 -28.16 -7.38 31.67
CA ASP A 20 -28.68 -7.31 33.03
C ASP A 20 -27.82 -8.17 33.97
N ALA A 21 -26.99 -7.49 34.77
CA ALA A 21 -26.13 -8.13 35.75
C ALA A 21 -26.92 -8.94 36.80
N VAL A 22 -28.11 -8.49 37.20
CA VAL A 22 -28.93 -9.18 38.21
C VAL A 22 -29.50 -10.46 37.61
N ALA A 23 -30.06 -10.38 36.40
CA ALA A 23 -30.55 -11.57 35.69
C ALA A 23 -29.42 -12.58 35.43
N TYR A 24 -28.24 -12.10 35.02
CA TYR A 24 -27.06 -12.92 34.80
C TYR A 24 -26.59 -13.64 36.08
N ILE A 25 -26.46 -12.90 37.19
CA ILE A 25 -26.08 -13.48 38.49
C ILE A 25 -27.13 -14.50 38.94
N ASN A 26 -28.42 -14.19 38.83
CA ASN A 26 -29.49 -15.12 39.23
C ASN A 26 -29.55 -16.38 38.35
N ALA A 27 -29.22 -16.27 37.06
CA ALA A 27 -29.11 -17.43 36.18
C ALA A 27 -27.90 -18.31 36.54
N ARG A 28 -26.79 -17.69 36.97
CA ARG A 28 -25.56 -18.40 37.37
C ARG A 28 -25.65 -18.99 38.77
N PHE A 29 -26.36 -18.33 39.68
CA PHE A 29 -26.53 -18.71 41.08
C PHE A 29 -28.01 -18.82 41.50
N PRO A 30 -28.76 -19.81 40.97
CA PRO A 30 -30.22 -19.89 41.16
C PRO A 30 -30.65 -20.28 42.58
N ALA A 31 -29.76 -20.85 43.39
CA ALA A 31 -30.04 -21.29 44.76
C ALA A 31 -28.78 -21.21 45.62
N GLU A 32 -28.92 -21.19 46.96
CA GLU A 32 -27.79 -21.05 47.90
C GLU A 32 -26.68 -22.09 47.69
N GLN A 33 -27.01 -23.32 47.27
CA GLN A 33 -26.04 -24.38 46.99
C GLN A 33 -25.04 -24.01 45.87
N SER A 34 -25.44 -23.15 44.93
CA SER A 34 -24.56 -22.69 43.85
C SER A 34 -23.42 -21.80 44.36
N LEU A 35 -23.58 -21.15 45.52
CA LEU A 35 -22.56 -20.29 46.13
C LEU A 35 -21.31 -21.06 46.55
N HIS A 36 -21.38 -22.39 46.70
CA HIS A 36 -20.21 -23.22 46.94
C HIS A 36 -19.17 -23.12 45.80
N HIS A 37 -19.58 -22.71 44.60
CA HIS A 37 -18.72 -22.61 43.42
C HIS A 37 -18.33 -21.15 43.11
N ILE A 38 -18.57 -20.22 44.04
CA ILE A 38 -18.37 -18.78 43.80
C ILE A 38 -16.90 -18.45 43.50
N ASP A 39 -15.97 -19.09 44.18
CA ASP A 39 -14.53 -18.87 43.98
C ASP A 39 -14.09 -19.33 42.58
N ASP A 40 -14.63 -20.46 42.10
CA ASP A 40 -14.34 -20.97 40.76
C ASP A 40 -14.86 -20.02 39.68
N VAL A 41 -16.09 -19.51 39.85
CA VAL A 41 -16.70 -18.55 38.91
C VAL A 41 -15.94 -17.21 38.94
N LEU A 42 -15.50 -16.76 40.12
CA LEU A 42 -14.71 -15.54 40.24
C LEU A 42 -13.37 -15.68 39.51
N GLU A 43 -12.71 -16.83 39.64
CA GLU A 43 -11.44 -17.04 38.95
C GLU A 43 -11.63 -17.23 37.43
N GLU A 44 -12.71 -17.87 37.00
CA GLU A 44 -13.12 -17.90 35.58
C GLU A 44 -13.26 -16.48 35.02
N MET A 45 -13.96 -15.58 35.73
CA MET A 45 -14.13 -14.18 35.32
C MET A 45 -12.80 -13.42 35.29
N ARG A 46 -11.92 -13.64 36.27
CA ARG A 46 -10.61 -12.98 36.32
C ARG A 46 -9.70 -13.41 35.17
N LEU A 47 -9.72 -14.70 34.84
CA LEU A 47 -9.00 -15.24 33.69
C LEU A 47 -9.54 -14.66 32.39
N ARG A 48 -10.87 -14.61 32.21
CA ARG A 48 -11.51 -13.98 31.05
C ARG A 48 -11.11 -12.52 30.92
N ALA A 49 -11.20 -11.73 31.98
CA ALA A 49 -10.80 -10.32 31.96
C ALA A 49 -9.32 -10.13 31.55
N THR A 50 -8.43 -10.98 32.07
CA THR A 50 -7.00 -10.94 31.72
C THR A 50 -6.75 -11.32 30.25
N ALA A 51 -7.49 -12.30 29.74
CA ALA A 51 -7.43 -12.70 28.34
C ALA A 51 -7.93 -11.58 27.42
N THR A 52 -9.08 -10.98 27.74
CA THR A 52 -9.63 -9.83 27.00
C THR A 52 -8.67 -8.65 26.98
N ASP A 53 -8.05 -8.30 28.12
CA ASP A 53 -7.05 -7.21 28.14
C ASP A 53 -5.83 -7.51 27.26
N THR A 54 -5.42 -8.79 27.19
CA THR A 54 -4.34 -9.22 26.29
C THR A 54 -4.75 -9.10 24.83
N GLN A 55 -5.96 -9.54 24.47
CA GLN A 55 -6.50 -9.39 23.11
C GLN A 55 -6.62 -7.93 22.69
N ILE A 56 -7.07 -7.04 23.60
CA ILE A 56 -7.12 -5.59 23.34
C ILE A 56 -5.72 -5.06 23.02
N ARG A 57 -4.72 -5.42 23.84
CA ARG A 57 -3.33 -4.99 23.60
C ARG A 57 -2.79 -5.47 22.26
N ASP A 58 -3.11 -6.68 21.86
CA ASP A 58 -2.69 -7.24 20.57
C ASP A 58 -3.36 -6.54 19.38
N VAL A 59 -4.67 -6.26 19.48
CA VAL A 59 -5.41 -5.49 18.46
C VAL A 59 -4.83 -4.08 18.32
N VAL A 60 -4.55 -3.39 19.42
CA VAL A 60 -3.96 -2.04 19.40
C VAL A 60 -2.59 -2.05 18.70
N ARG A 61 -1.74 -3.04 18.97
CA ARG A 61 -0.44 -3.18 18.30
C ARG A 61 -0.60 -3.48 16.80
N SER A 62 -1.52 -4.37 16.46
CA SER A 62 -1.83 -4.70 15.06
C SER A 62 -2.30 -3.47 14.29
N LEU A 63 -3.19 -2.68 14.89
CA LEU A 63 -3.69 -1.44 14.29
C LEU A 63 -2.56 -0.41 14.09
N ALA A 64 -1.68 -0.24 15.09
CA ALA A 64 -0.54 0.66 14.98
C ALA A 64 0.43 0.25 13.85
N SER A 65 0.73 -1.04 13.73
CA SER A 65 1.56 -1.57 12.63
C SER A 65 0.89 -1.35 11.28
N ALA A 66 -0.40 -1.67 11.16
CA ALA A 66 -1.15 -1.51 9.91
C ALA A 66 -1.24 -0.04 9.47
N ASP A 67 -1.39 0.91 10.40
CA ASP A 67 -1.39 2.35 10.12
C ASP A 67 -0.01 2.82 9.59
N GLN A 68 1.08 2.34 10.20
CA GLN A 68 2.43 2.64 9.76
C GLN A 68 2.73 2.07 8.36
N ASP A 69 2.37 0.80 8.12
CA ASP A 69 2.56 0.13 6.82
C ASP A 69 1.72 0.80 5.73
N GLY A 70 0.50 1.23 6.06
CA GLY A 70 -0.37 1.99 5.18
C GLY A 70 0.26 3.33 4.77
N ARG A 71 0.78 4.10 5.73
CA ARG A 71 1.48 5.37 5.43
C ARG A 71 2.70 5.17 4.57
N THR A 72 3.51 4.15 4.86
CA THR A 72 4.70 3.82 4.08
C THR A 72 4.34 3.47 2.64
N SER A 73 3.31 2.65 2.45
CA SER A 73 2.82 2.28 1.12
C SER A 73 2.31 3.48 0.32
N LEU A 74 1.63 4.43 0.97
CA LEU A 74 1.17 5.67 0.34
C LEU A 74 2.34 6.56 -0.12
N LEU A 75 3.40 6.69 0.69
CA LEU A 75 4.60 7.45 0.33
C LEU A 75 5.29 6.82 -0.88
N HIS A 76 5.48 5.49 -0.88
CA HIS A 76 6.09 4.79 -2.00
C HIS A 76 5.29 4.96 -3.29
N ALA A 77 3.95 4.91 -3.20
CA ALA A 77 3.09 5.17 -4.35
C ALA A 77 3.26 6.61 -4.88
N GLN A 78 3.37 7.60 -3.99
CA GLN A 78 3.59 8.99 -4.38
C GLN A 78 4.94 9.18 -5.08
N GLU A 79 6.01 8.58 -4.57
CA GLU A 79 7.34 8.60 -5.17
C GLU A 79 7.34 7.95 -6.56
N ALA A 80 6.71 6.78 -6.69
CA ALA A 80 6.59 6.09 -7.98
C ALA A 80 5.83 6.92 -9.03
N ILE A 81 4.77 7.63 -8.61
CA ILE A 81 4.03 8.56 -9.48
C ILE A 81 4.93 9.73 -9.91
N ALA A 82 5.68 10.32 -8.98
CA ALA A 82 6.58 11.43 -9.29
C ALA A 82 7.69 11.00 -10.26
N GLU A 83 8.27 9.82 -10.06
CA GLU A 83 9.27 9.23 -10.96
C GLU A 83 8.69 9.00 -12.37
N LEU A 84 7.49 8.42 -12.46
CA LEU A 84 6.81 8.20 -13.73
C LEU A 84 6.58 9.51 -14.48
N PHE A 85 6.18 10.56 -13.77
CA PHE A 85 5.99 11.89 -14.36
C PHE A 85 7.31 12.50 -14.85
N SER A 86 8.41 12.35 -14.10
CA SER A 86 9.75 12.76 -14.55
C SER A 86 10.14 12.07 -15.85
N ARG A 87 10.03 10.73 -15.89
CA ARG A 87 10.35 9.94 -17.09
C ARG A 87 9.50 10.35 -18.29
N PHE A 88 8.22 10.65 -18.08
CA PHE A 88 7.34 11.13 -19.14
C PHE A 88 7.76 12.49 -19.70
N GLN A 89 8.19 13.41 -18.83
CA GLN A 89 8.74 14.70 -19.25
C GLN A 89 10.06 14.53 -20.01
N ASP A 90 10.93 13.63 -19.58
CA ASP A 90 12.19 13.34 -20.28
C ASP A 90 11.91 12.83 -21.70
N ILE A 91 10.96 11.91 -21.88
CA ILE A 91 10.57 11.40 -23.21
C ILE A 91 10.01 12.53 -24.10
N LYS A 92 9.16 13.40 -23.55
CA LYS A 92 8.65 14.57 -24.29
C LYS A 92 9.75 15.58 -24.62
N GLY A 93 10.68 15.77 -23.69
CA GLY A 93 11.86 16.61 -23.83
C GLY A 93 12.80 16.10 -24.90
N ILE A 94 12.98 14.78 -25.03
CA ILE A 94 13.75 14.10 -26.08
C ILE A 94 13.04 14.15 -27.44
N THR A 95 11.71 14.27 -27.47
CA THR A 95 10.94 14.35 -28.73
C THR A 95 11.03 15.73 -29.39
N ARG A 96 11.20 16.83 -28.62
CA ARG A 96 11.35 18.20 -29.17
C ARG A 96 12.69 18.52 -29.87
N PRO A 97 13.86 17.95 -29.54
CA PRO A 97 15.11 18.23 -30.25
C PRO A 97 15.21 17.54 -31.62
N ILE A 98 14.31 16.62 -31.97
CA ILE A 98 14.40 15.85 -33.23
C ILE A 98 13.70 16.58 -34.39
N SER A 99 12.80 17.54 -34.13
CA SER A 99 12.06 18.27 -35.18
C SER A 99 12.76 19.52 -35.73
N HIS A 100 14.06 19.73 -35.43
CA HIS A 100 14.78 20.95 -35.86
C HIS A 100 16.18 20.68 -36.42
N ARG A 101 16.35 19.57 -37.15
CA ARG A 101 17.60 19.31 -37.86
C ARG A 101 17.40 18.71 -39.27
N GLU A 102 16.49 19.28 -40.04
CA GLU A 102 16.51 19.12 -41.50
C GLU A 102 16.22 20.49 -42.15
N SER A 103 17.27 21.19 -42.59
CA SER A 103 17.17 22.29 -43.55
C SER A 103 17.44 21.72 -44.95
N PRO A 104 16.44 21.70 -45.86
CA PRO A 104 16.63 21.28 -47.24
C PRO A 104 17.16 22.45 -48.08
N GLY A 105 18.37 22.31 -48.58
CA GLY A 105 18.91 23.28 -49.54
C GLY A 105 20.39 23.09 -49.76
N MET A 106 20.75 22.32 -50.78
CA MET A 106 21.85 22.56 -51.74
C MET A 106 22.20 21.27 -52.47
N TRP A 107 21.29 20.83 -53.34
CA TRP A 107 21.65 20.00 -54.50
C TRP A 107 21.31 20.81 -55.73
N GLY A 108 22.33 21.22 -56.48
CA GLY A 108 22.12 21.87 -57.77
C GLY A 108 23.26 22.77 -58.19
N SER A 109 24.38 22.19 -58.65
CA SER A 109 25.06 22.54 -59.90
C SER A 109 26.45 21.91 -59.93
N GLY A 110 26.80 21.29 -61.06
CA GLY A 110 28.17 20.83 -61.33
C GLY A 110 28.24 19.37 -61.75
N VAL A 111 27.62 19.03 -62.88
CA VAL A 111 28.00 17.86 -63.66
C VAL A 111 29.37 18.15 -64.26
N GLU A 112 30.42 17.47 -63.81
CA GLU A 112 31.56 17.18 -64.68
C GLU A 112 32.30 15.93 -64.20
N ARG A 113 32.17 14.85 -64.96
CA ARG A 113 33.04 13.67 -64.87
C ARG A 113 34.15 13.85 -65.91
N GLN A 114 35.41 13.63 -65.52
CA GLN A 114 36.46 12.83 -66.23
C GLN A 114 37.90 13.19 -65.75
N PRO A 115 38.96 12.40 -66.05
CA PRO A 115 39.45 11.32 -65.17
C PRO A 115 40.96 11.48 -64.84
N GLN A 116 41.48 10.67 -63.91
CA GLN A 116 42.93 10.58 -63.68
C GLN A 116 43.65 9.89 -64.85
N MET A 117 44.72 10.50 -65.36
CA MET A 117 45.88 9.84 -66.00
C MET A 117 47.19 10.60 -65.73
N MET A 118 48.29 9.84 -65.82
CA MET A 118 49.62 9.94 -65.21
C MET A 118 50.63 10.93 -65.85
N PRO A 119 51.84 11.12 -65.29
CA PRO A 119 52.72 12.27 -65.53
C PRO A 119 53.71 12.07 -66.69
N GLY A 120 54.15 13.16 -67.31
CA GLY A 120 55.33 13.15 -68.17
C GLY A 120 55.43 14.31 -69.17
N ALA A 121 56.68 14.74 -69.38
CA ALA A 121 57.25 15.52 -70.49
C ALA A 121 57.35 17.06 -70.34
N LEU A 122 58.56 17.44 -69.92
CA LEU A 122 59.47 18.51 -70.36
C LEU A 122 59.12 19.41 -71.58
N ASN A 123 59.77 20.59 -71.54
CA ASN A 123 60.24 21.48 -72.63
C ASN A 123 59.16 22.39 -73.25
N VAL A 124 59.35 23.70 -73.45
CA VAL A 124 60.54 24.57 -73.66
C VAL A 124 60.27 25.95 -73.06
#